data_AF-A0A329S4T2-F1
#
_entry.id   AF-A0A329S4T2-F1
#
_cell.length_a   1.000
_cell.length_b   1.000
_cell.length_c   1.000
_cell.angle_alpha   90.00
_cell.angle_beta   90.00
_cell.angle_gamma   90.00
#
_symmetry.space_group_name_H-M   'P 1'
#
loop_
_entity.id
_entity.type
_entity.pdbx_description
1 polymer ?
#
loop_
_entity_poly.entity_id
_entity_poly.type
_entity_poly.pdbx_seq_one_letter_code
_entity_poly.pdbx_strand_id
1 'polypeptide(L)'
;MEVGIQRERRRLLPERHFREQNEWRSQRRGYSVTCPDLAKAEFVSWEALHSYLDLYQKETFQVLRTRSTKSVAERNMQIKNAQNSSAGVIPDEWEVYAKTIICTHGGKYRCHDKGKRPRQEVRLMGCTTQINACVQGVSEPPVKFAVCVTKTALTHNHKLGLRAYKHYLANRMSVREVGGACGAVSGAVRGEIGRVGGSVGGFKYAY
;
A
#
# COMPACT_ATOMS: atom_id res chain seq x y z
N MET A 1 44.12 52.31 -23.46
CA MET A 1 42.96 51.82 -22.68
C MET A 1 42.13 50.98 -23.62
N GLU A 2 41.92 49.70 -23.31
CA GLU A 2 40.63 49.02 -23.44
C GLU A 2 40.78 47.53 -23.08
N VAL A 3 39.92 47.12 -22.14
CA VAL A 3 39.83 45.81 -21.51
C VAL A 3 38.83 44.95 -22.30
N GLY A 4 39.29 43.82 -22.85
CA GLY A 4 38.44 42.87 -23.58
C GLY A 4 38.06 41.66 -22.73
N ILE A 5 36.89 41.73 -22.08
CA ILE A 5 36.31 40.67 -21.24
C ILE A 5 35.89 39.46 -22.11
N GLN A 6 36.52 38.31 -21.89
CA GLN A 6 36.08 37.03 -22.47
C GLN A 6 34.79 36.56 -21.77
N ARG A 7 33.64 36.72 -22.45
CA ARG A 7 32.35 36.15 -22.00
C ARG A 7 32.20 34.70 -22.46
N GLU A 8 32.22 33.82 -21.47
CA GLU A 8 31.82 32.41 -21.50
C GLU A 8 30.46 32.21 -22.21
N ARG A 9 30.44 31.47 -23.33
CA ARG A 9 29.18 31.07 -23.99
C ARG A 9 28.52 29.95 -23.19
N ARG A 10 27.66 30.31 -22.24
CA ARG A 10 26.68 29.41 -21.63
C ARG A 10 25.75 28.89 -22.74
N ARG A 11 25.97 27.66 -23.22
CA ARG A 11 25.06 26.98 -24.17
C ARG A 11 23.68 26.84 -23.51
N LEU A 12 22.74 27.71 -23.88
CA LEU A 12 21.33 27.55 -23.55
C LEU A 12 20.84 26.29 -24.26
N LEU A 13 20.47 25.26 -23.48
CA LEU A 13 19.79 24.09 -24.03
C LEU A 13 18.42 24.54 -24.59
N PRO A 14 17.99 24.05 -25.76
CA PRO A 14 16.75 24.52 -26.37
C PRO A 14 15.52 24.13 -25.53
N GLU A 15 14.66 25.11 -25.24
CA GLU A 15 13.40 24.99 -24.48
C GLU A 15 12.43 23.91 -24.99
N ARG A 16 12.63 23.42 -26.22
CA ARG A 16 11.82 22.37 -26.83
C ARG A 16 11.89 21.04 -26.07
N HIS A 17 13.03 20.73 -25.44
CA HIS A 17 13.20 19.47 -24.70
C HIS A 17 12.53 19.48 -23.31
N PHE A 18 12.28 20.67 -22.74
CA PHE A 18 11.57 20.82 -21.47
C PHE A 18 10.05 20.71 -21.66
N ARG A 19 9.52 21.09 -22.82
CA ARG A 19 8.11 20.91 -23.17
C ARG A 19 7.75 19.43 -23.39
N GLU A 20 8.59 18.68 -24.10
CA GLU A 20 8.35 17.24 -24.33
C GLU A 20 8.33 16.41 -23.04
N GLN A 21 9.19 16.70 -22.05
CA GLN A 21 9.16 15.99 -20.76
C GLN A 21 7.87 16.21 -19.96
N ASN A 22 7.22 17.36 -20.16
CA ASN A 22 5.93 17.66 -19.53
C ASN A 22 4.74 17.09 -20.34
N GLU A 23 4.88 16.90 -21.66
CA GLU A 23 3.90 16.14 -22.47
C GLU A 23 3.85 14.64 -22.10
N TRP A 24 4.98 14.03 -21.74
CA TRP A 24 5.02 12.66 -21.19
C TRP A 24 4.27 12.52 -19.84
N ARG A 25 4.07 13.61 -19.08
CA ARG A 25 3.19 13.62 -17.89
C ARG A 25 1.71 13.60 -18.26
N SER A 26 1.34 14.17 -19.42
CA SER A 26 -0.04 14.26 -19.90
C SER A 26 -0.53 13.03 -20.68
N GLN A 27 0.36 12.14 -21.14
CA GLN A 27 0.01 11.00 -22.00
C GLN A 27 -0.12 9.65 -21.29
N ARG A 28 -0.36 9.62 -19.98
CA ARG A 28 -1.02 8.47 -19.34
C ARG A 28 -2.48 8.82 -19.16
N ARG A 29 -3.35 8.20 -19.96
CA ARG A 29 -4.82 8.21 -19.76
C ARG A 29 -5.10 8.08 -18.26
N GLY A 30 -5.83 9.05 -17.72
CA GLY A 30 -6.11 9.23 -16.30
C GLY A 30 -6.86 8.03 -15.72
N TYR A 31 -6.10 7.02 -15.30
CA TYR A 31 -6.63 5.91 -14.55
C TYR A 31 -6.70 6.33 -13.09
N SER A 32 -7.89 6.70 -12.62
CA SER A 32 -8.18 6.88 -11.21
C SER A 32 -8.96 5.67 -10.71
N VAL A 33 -8.47 5.06 -9.63
CA VAL A 33 -9.25 4.05 -8.89
C VAL A 33 -9.31 4.49 -7.45
N THR A 34 -10.52 4.59 -6.92
CA THR A 34 -10.77 4.91 -5.52
C THR A 34 -11.10 3.60 -4.81
N CYS A 35 -10.36 3.30 -3.73
CA CYS A 35 -10.69 2.18 -2.86
C CYS A 35 -11.88 2.53 -1.95
N PRO A 36 -12.62 1.53 -1.45
CA PRO A 36 -13.63 1.74 -0.42
C PRO A 36 -13.06 2.45 0.81
N ASP A 37 -13.88 3.26 1.46
CA ASP A 37 -13.50 3.95 2.69
C ASP A 37 -13.15 2.96 3.82
N LEU A 38 -12.36 3.43 4.79
CA LEU A 38 -12.02 2.62 5.95
C LEU A 38 -13.26 2.50 6.85
N ALA A 39 -13.76 1.28 7.04
CA ALA A 39 -14.90 0.98 7.92
C ALA A 39 -14.65 1.35 9.39
N LYS A 40 -13.39 1.38 9.82
CA LYS A 40 -12.97 1.69 11.19
C LYS A 40 -11.86 2.73 11.19
N ALA A 41 -12.00 3.75 12.05
CA ALA A 41 -11.03 4.86 12.17
C ALA A 41 -10.31 4.89 13.54
N GLU A 42 -10.75 4.12 14.54
CA GLU A 42 -10.20 4.14 15.90
C GLU A 42 -9.64 2.77 16.30
N PHE A 43 -8.45 2.72 16.89
CA PHE A 43 -7.76 1.47 17.22
C PHE A 43 -7.09 1.54 18.59
N VAL A 44 -7.09 0.45 19.33
CA VAL A 44 -6.50 0.37 20.67
C VAL A 44 -4.98 0.43 20.65
N SER A 45 -4.34 0.02 19.55
CA SER A 45 -2.89 0.00 19.40
C SER A 45 -2.46 0.20 17.94
N TRP A 46 -1.17 0.50 17.74
CA TRP A 46 -0.57 0.53 16.40
C TRP A 46 -0.64 -0.82 15.70
N GLU A 47 -0.50 -1.91 16.45
CA GLU A 47 -0.59 -3.27 15.93
C GLU A 47 -2.01 -3.60 15.43
N ALA A 48 -3.04 -3.17 16.16
CA ALA A 48 -4.42 -3.32 15.73
C ALA A 48 -4.70 -2.56 14.43
N LEU A 49 -4.16 -1.35 14.28
CA LEU A 49 -4.24 -0.60 13.02
C LEU A 49 -3.52 -1.34 11.88
N HIS A 50 -2.30 -1.84 12.10
CA HIS A 50 -1.55 -2.55 11.06
C HIS A 50 -2.25 -3.85 10.63
N SER A 51 -2.78 -4.63 11.58
CA SER A 51 -3.53 -5.85 11.29
C SER A 51 -4.78 -5.57 10.46
N TYR A 52 -5.49 -4.48 10.78
CA TYR A 52 -6.64 -4.02 9.99
C TYR A 52 -6.22 -3.57 8.58
N LEU A 53 -5.11 -2.83 8.46
CA LEU A 53 -4.59 -2.42 7.15
C LEU A 53 -4.11 -3.61 6.31
N ASP A 54 -3.56 -4.65 6.91
CA ASP A 54 -3.16 -5.87 6.20
C ASP A 54 -4.36 -6.58 5.55
N LEU A 55 -5.49 -6.63 6.24
CA LEU A 55 -6.75 -7.15 5.69
C LEU A 55 -7.27 -6.26 4.57
N TYR A 56 -7.35 -4.94 4.83
CA TYR A 56 -7.80 -3.96 3.85
C TYR A 56 -6.94 -3.99 2.58
N GLN A 57 -5.62 -4.12 2.71
CA GLN A 57 -4.69 -4.26 1.59
C GLN A 57 -4.94 -5.51 0.74
N LYS A 58 -5.31 -6.63 1.37
CA LYS A 58 -5.66 -7.88 0.67
C LYS A 58 -6.97 -7.74 -0.10
N GLU A 59 -7.98 -7.14 0.52
CA GLU A 59 -9.31 -6.95 -0.07
C GLU A 59 -9.27 -5.99 -1.26
N THR A 60 -8.54 -4.88 -1.15
CA THR A 60 -8.48 -3.85 -2.21
C THR A 60 -7.29 -4.02 -3.15
N PHE A 61 -6.48 -5.08 -2.98
CA PHE A 61 -5.27 -5.37 -3.76
C PHE A 61 -4.28 -4.19 -3.85
N GLN A 62 -4.10 -3.46 -2.75
CA GLN A 62 -3.17 -2.33 -2.68
C GLN A 62 -2.00 -2.65 -1.75
N VAL A 63 -0.82 -2.11 -2.05
CA VAL A 63 0.36 -2.26 -1.19
C VAL A 63 0.68 -0.92 -0.56
N LEU A 64 0.47 -0.85 0.75
CA LEU A 64 0.77 0.29 1.59
C LEU A 64 2.10 0.08 2.31
N ARG A 65 2.77 1.18 2.63
CA ARG A 65 3.99 1.22 3.42
C ARG A 65 4.01 2.44 4.32
N THR A 66 4.71 2.34 5.45
CA THR A 66 5.00 3.51 6.28
C THR A 66 6.00 4.42 5.56
N ARG A 67 5.63 5.69 5.40
CA ARG A 67 6.50 6.74 4.83
C ARG A 67 7.33 7.42 5.90
N SER A 68 6.67 7.83 6.97
CA SER A 68 7.26 8.63 8.03
C SER A 68 6.53 8.37 9.34
N THR A 69 7.27 8.43 10.43
CA THR A 69 6.78 8.37 11.80
C THR A 69 7.15 9.67 12.50
N LYS A 70 6.36 10.05 13.50
CA LYS A 70 6.70 11.12 14.45
C LYS A 70 6.76 10.51 15.83
N SER A 71 7.84 10.74 16.57
CA SER A 71 7.98 10.17 17.92
C SER A 71 7.10 10.92 18.93
N VAL A 72 6.71 10.22 19.99
CA VAL A 72 6.01 10.83 21.13
C VAL A 72 6.94 11.79 21.86
N ALA A 73 8.18 11.40 22.10
CA ALA A 73 9.18 12.22 22.79
C ALA A 73 9.39 13.59 22.10
N GLU A 74 9.56 13.60 20.77
CA GLU A 74 9.74 14.84 20.00
C GLU A 74 8.50 15.74 20.08
N ARG A 75 7.29 15.16 19.96
CA ARG A 75 6.04 15.90 20.14
C ARG A 75 5.91 16.47 21.54
N ASN A 76 6.16 15.66 22.56
CA ASN A 76 6.01 16.05 23.96
C ASN A 76 7.00 17.18 24.31
N MET A 77 8.22 17.12 23.78
CA MET A 77 9.20 18.20 23.92
C MET A 77 8.73 19.49 23.24
N GLN A 78 8.15 19.40 22.05
CA GLN A 78 7.56 20.56 21.36
C GLN A 78 6.40 21.18 22.14
N ILE A 79 5.53 20.36 22.75
CA ILE A 79 4.42 20.81 23.60
C ILE A 79 4.97 21.56 24.82
N LYS A 80 5.94 20.99 25.53
CA LYS A 80 6.56 21.61 26.72
C LYS A 80 7.24 22.96 26.40
N ASN A 81 7.90 23.05 25.25
CA ASN A 81 8.58 24.28 24.83
C ASN A 81 7.61 25.34 24.28
N ALA A 82 6.39 24.96 23.89
CA ALA A 82 5.38 25.87 23.40
C ALA A 82 4.64 26.53 24.56
N GLN A 83 4.83 27.84 24.72
CA GLN A 83 4.28 28.65 25.82
C GLN A 83 2.74 28.67 25.92
N ASN A 84 2.01 28.25 24.86
CA ASN A 84 0.54 28.28 24.80
C ASN A 84 -0.06 26.98 24.22
N SER A 85 0.55 25.82 24.49
CA SER A 85 -0.02 24.56 23.98
C SER A 85 -1.17 24.06 24.88
N SER A 86 -2.35 23.88 24.30
CA SER A 86 -3.52 23.24 24.95
C SER A 86 -3.53 21.71 24.78
N ALA A 87 -2.52 21.16 24.10
CA ALA A 87 -2.44 19.74 23.79
C ALA A 87 -1.93 18.94 24.99
N GLY A 88 -2.65 17.89 25.38
CA GLY A 88 -2.22 16.97 26.42
C GLY A 88 -0.95 16.21 26.06
N VAL A 89 -0.13 15.94 27.08
CA VAL A 89 1.06 15.09 26.98
C VAL A 89 0.62 13.65 26.75
N ILE A 90 1.25 12.98 25.81
CA ILE A 90 0.96 11.57 25.49
C ILE A 90 1.98 10.70 26.24
N PRO A 91 1.56 9.57 26.84
CA PRO A 91 2.47 8.68 27.54
C PRO A 91 3.57 8.13 26.61
N ASP A 92 4.81 8.06 27.10
CA ASP A 92 5.98 7.70 26.29
C ASP A 92 5.96 6.22 25.84
N GLU A 93 5.14 5.37 26.47
CA GLU A 93 4.93 3.95 26.12
C GLU A 93 4.42 3.76 24.69
N TRP A 94 3.80 4.79 24.10
CA TRP A 94 3.31 4.74 22.73
C TRP A 94 4.43 4.82 21.68
N GLU A 95 5.62 5.33 22.04
CA GLU A 95 6.84 5.59 21.24
C GLU A 95 6.64 6.48 20.00
N VAL A 96 5.65 6.16 19.17
CA VAL A 96 5.25 6.84 17.95
C VAL A 96 3.90 7.53 18.14
N TYR A 97 3.91 8.85 17.97
CA TYR A 97 2.71 9.67 18.01
C TYR A 97 1.88 9.56 16.73
N ALA A 98 2.53 9.63 15.57
CA ALA A 98 1.83 9.64 14.29
C ALA A 98 2.58 8.85 13.23
N LYS A 99 1.82 8.21 12.33
CA LYS A 99 2.33 7.51 11.15
C LYS A 99 1.64 8.01 9.91
N THR A 100 2.44 8.24 8.87
CA THR A 100 1.96 8.50 7.51
C THR A 100 2.20 7.26 6.68
N ILE A 101 1.13 6.65 6.23
CA ILE A 101 1.11 5.42 5.43
C ILE A 101 0.74 5.83 4.01
N ILE A 102 1.50 5.34 3.03
CA ILE A 102 1.30 5.68 1.61
C ILE A 102 1.32 4.42 0.77
N CYS A 103 0.82 4.53 -0.46
CA CYS A 103 1.05 3.50 -1.47
C CYS A 103 2.56 3.33 -1.75
N THR A 104 2.99 2.12 -2.09
CA THR A 104 4.36 1.83 -2.59
C THR A 104 4.75 2.69 -3.78
N HIS A 105 3.79 3.06 -4.63
CA HIS A 105 3.98 3.97 -5.75
C HIS A 105 3.90 5.45 -5.38
N GLY A 106 3.71 5.77 -4.10
CA GLY A 106 3.62 7.13 -3.58
C GLY A 106 4.97 7.81 -3.53
N GLY A 107 5.07 9.02 -4.10
CA GLY A 107 6.29 9.82 -4.14
C GLY A 107 6.80 10.09 -5.55
N LYS A 108 7.75 11.02 -5.67
CA LYS A 108 8.29 11.43 -6.97
C LYS A 108 9.36 10.44 -7.43
N TYR A 109 9.20 9.89 -8.63
CA TYR A 109 10.29 9.17 -9.28
C TYR A 109 11.45 10.11 -9.56
N ARG A 110 12.67 9.68 -9.19
CA ARG A 110 13.91 10.35 -9.59
C ARG A 110 14.62 9.40 -10.55
N CYS A 111 14.74 9.81 -11.81
CA CYS A 111 15.54 9.08 -12.78
C CYS A 111 16.94 9.68 -12.78
N HIS A 112 17.97 8.86 -12.58
CA HIS A 112 19.36 9.29 -12.69
C HIS A 112 19.91 9.11 -14.12
N ASP A 113 19.30 8.23 -14.92
CA ASP A 113 19.78 7.86 -16.26
C ASP A 113 18.77 8.25 -17.34
N LYS A 114 19.25 8.49 -18.57
CA LYS A 114 18.39 8.73 -19.74
C LYS A 114 17.72 7.47 -20.29
N GLY A 115 18.05 6.29 -19.75
CA GLY A 115 17.59 4.99 -20.25
C GLY A 115 16.21 4.57 -19.72
N LYS A 116 15.32 4.13 -20.62
CA LYS A 116 14.06 3.47 -20.26
C LYS A 116 14.34 2.02 -19.88
N ARG A 117 14.34 1.70 -18.58
CA ARG A 117 14.45 0.29 -18.12
C ARG A 117 13.09 -0.41 -18.22
N PRO A 118 13.03 -1.70 -18.61
CA PRO A 118 11.82 -2.52 -18.48
C PRO A 118 11.41 -2.67 -17.01
N ARG A 119 10.13 -2.97 -16.74
CA ARG A 119 9.53 -3.10 -15.39
C ARG A 119 9.43 -1.78 -14.60
N GLN A 120 8.79 -0.76 -15.19
CA GLN A 120 8.49 0.49 -14.47
C GLN A 120 7.33 0.39 -13.47
N GLU A 121 6.57 -0.71 -13.50
CA GLU A 121 5.38 -0.90 -12.67
C GLU A 121 5.68 -0.80 -11.18
N VAL A 122 6.87 -1.19 -10.72
CA VAL A 122 7.27 -1.17 -9.28
C VAL A 122 7.75 0.22 -8.83
N ARG A 123 7.92 1.18 -9.75
CA ARG A 123 8.51 2.48 -9.45
C ARG A 123 7.51 3.40 -8.73
N LEU A 124 8.05 4.41 -8.06
CA LEU A 124 7.25 5.55 -7.57
C LEU A 124 6.55 6.19 -8.77
N MET A 125 5.23 6.30 -8.76
CA MET A 125 4.43 6.90 -9.84
C MET A 125 3.78 8.22 -9.43
N GLY A 126 4.13 8.73 -8.24
CA GLY A 126 3.45 9.91 -7.69
C GLY A 126 2.03 9.60 -7.25
N CYS A 127 1.76 8.36 -6.81
CA CYS A 127 0.44 8.02 -6.26
C CYS A 127 0.11 8.92 -5.07
N THR A 128 -1.10 9.46 -5.07
CA THR A 128 -1.61 10.41 -4.07
C THR A 128 -2.24 9.74 -2.86
N THR A 129 -2.33 8.41 -2.87
CA THR A 129 -2.91 7.65 -1.76
C THR A 129 -2.09 7.82 -0.49
N GLN A 130 -2.76 8.24 0.57
CA GLN A 130 -2.16 8.54 1.87
C GLN A 130 -3.17 8.33 2.98
N ILE A 131 -2.74 7.67 4.05
CA ILE A 131 -3.48 7.49 5.30
C ILE A 131 -2.61 8.07 6.41
N ASN A 132 -3.14 9.03 7.15
CA ASN A 132 -2.49 9.58 8.33
C ASN A 132 -3.23 9.09 9.57
N ALA A 133 -2.47 8.50 10.50
CA ALA A 133 -2.98 8.08 11.79
C ALA A 133 -2.16 8.75 12.91
N CYS A 134 -2.81 9.10 14.01
CA CYS A 134 -2.16 9.63 15.20
C CYS A 134 -2.84 9.18 16.49
N VAL A 135 -2.08 9.15 17.57
CA VAL A 135 -2.60 8.87 18.91
C VAL A 135 -3.40 10.06 19.43
N GLN A 136 -4.62 9.83 19.87
CA GLN A 136 -5.51 10.83 20.45
C GLN A 136 -6.10 10.31 21.76
N GLY A 137 -6.41 11.22 22.70
CA GLY A 137 -7.23 10.88 23.86
C GLY A 137 -8.69 10.83 23.45
N VAL A 138 -9.35 9.68 23.63
CA VAL A 138 -10.72 9.44 23.14
C VAL A 138 -11.76 9.47 24.27
N SER A 139 -11.41 9.05 25.49
CA SER A 139 -12.37 9.03 26.62
C SER A 139 -12.15 10.15 27.61
N GLU A 140 -13.25 10.63 28.19
CA GLU A 140 -13.26 11.41 29.42
C GLU A 140 -12.73 10.56 30.61
N PRO A 141 -12.27 11.18 31.71
CA PRO A 141 -11.32 10.59 32.66
C PRO A 141 -11.74 9.22 33.23
N PRO A 142 -10.83 8.22 33.29
CA PRO A 142 -9.41 8.29 32.92
C PRO A 142 -9.22 8.35 31.39
N VAL A 143 -8.31 9.23 30.93
CA VAL A 143 -8.05 9.46 29.51
C VAL A 143 -7.47 8.20 28.87
N LYS A 144 -8.27 7.52 28.05
CA LYS A 144 -7.81 6.40 27.22
C LYS A 144 -7.29 6.95 25.91
N PHE A 145 -6.07 6.58 25.58
CA PHE A 145 -5.45 6.89 24.30
C PHE A 145 -5.79 5.81 23.28
N ALA A 146 -6.09 6.22 22.05
CA ALA A 146 -6.31 5.34 20.92
C ALA A 146 -5.62 5.91 19.67
N VAL A 147 -5.31 5.05 18.70
CA VAL A 147 -4.84 5.45 17.39
C VAL A 147 -6.03 5.80 16.52
N CYS A 148 -6.11 7.05 16.09
CA CYS A 148 -7.19 7.56 15.24
C CYS A 148 -6.66 7.87 13.84
N VAL A 149 -7.39 7.43 12.82
CA VAL A 149 -7.17 7.82 11.43
C VAL A 149 -7.73 9.23 11.22
N THR A 150 -6.86 10.17 10.88
CA THR A 150 -7.20 11.61 10.78
C THR A 150 -7.45 12.05 9.36
N LYS A 151 -6.69 11.51 8.40
CA LYS A 151 -6.81 11.88 6.99
C LYS A 151 -6.64 10.66 6.13
N THR A 152 -7.59 10.47 5.23
CA THR A 152 -7.56 9.43 4.21
C THR A 152 -7.62 10.06 2.83
N ALA A 153 -6.76 9.59 1.95
CA ALA A 153 -6.82 9.81 0.51
C ALA A 153 -6.65 8.42 -0.11
N LEU A 154 -7.72 7.85 -0.64
CA LEU A 154 -7.77 6.45 -1.09
C LEU A 154 -7.86 6.34 -2.62
N THR A 155 -7.61 7.44 -3.33
CA THR A 155 -7.57 7.48 -4.78
C THR A 155 -6.15 7.23 -5.28
N HIS A 156 -6.04 6.23 -6.15
CA HIS A 156 -4.82 5.78 -6.82
C HIS A 156 -4.81 6.28 -8.26
N ASN A 157 -3.61 6.57 -8.78
CA ASN A 157 -3.39 6.95 -10.17
C ASN A 157 -2.82 5.80 -11.03
N HIS A 158 -2.98 4.57 -10.55
CA HIS A 158 -2.50 3.35 -11.19
C HIS A 158 -3.44 2.18 -10.92
N LYS A 159 -3.28 1.11 -11.71
CA LYS A 159 -4.07 -0.11 -11.58
C LYS A 159 -3.80 -0.81 -10.25
N LEU A 160 -4.87 -1.19 -9.57
CA LEU A 160 -4.87 -2.15 -8.48
C LEU A 160 -5.36 -3.48 -9.05
N GLY A 161 -4.77 -4.58 -8.62
CA GLY A 161 -5.16 -5.88 -9.12
C GLY A 161 -4.42 -7.02 -8.45
N LEU A 162 -5.11 -8.14 -8.31
CA LEU A 162 -4.61 -9.34 -7.61
C LEU A 162 -3.24 -9.80 -8.14
N ARG A 163 -3.05 -9.78 -9.47
CA ARG A 163 -1.78 -10.17 -10.09
C ARG A 163 -0.63 -9.27 -9.64
N ALA A 164 -0.83 -7.95 -9.66
CA ALA A 164 0.19 -7.00 -9.22
C ALA A 164 0.45 -7.12 -7.71
N TYR A 165 -0.60 -7.31 -6.92
CA TYR A 165 -0.51 -7.50 -5.47
C TYR A 165 0.30 -8.74 -5.09
N LYS A 166 0.04 -9.90 -5.71
CA LYS A 166 0.80 -11.14 -5.49
C LYS A 166 2.28 -11.02 -5.89
N HIS A 167 2.60 -10.19 -6.87
CA HIS A 167 3.97 -9.99 -7.32
C HIS A 167 4.82 -9.15 -6.35
N TYR A 168 4.26 -8.50 -5.33
CA TYR A 168 5.06 -7.79 -4.33
C TYR A 168 5.77 -8.74 -3.37
N LEU A 169 7.08 -8.49 -3.12
CA LEU A 169 7.92 -9.34 -2.27
C LEU A 169 7.33 -9.60 -0.87
N ALA A 170 6.73 -8.57 -0.25
CA ALA A 170 6.07 -8.69 1.05
C ALA A 170 4.89 -9.67 1.07
N ASN A 171 4.31 -9.96 -0.10
CA ASN A 171 3.12 -10.80 -0.28
C ASN A 171 3.46 -12.18 -0.84
N ARG A 172 4.65 -12.35 -1.44
CA ARG A 172 5.12 -13.64 -1.97
C ARG A 172 5.38 -14.67 -0.87
N MET A 173 5.74 -14.22 0.33
CA MET A 173 6.07 -15.10 1.46
C MET A 173 4.84 -15.52 2.29
N SER A 174 3.65 -14.96 2.02
CA SER A 174 2.44 -15.17 2.81
C SER A 174 1.32 -15.93 2.10
N VAL A 175 1.49 -16.29 0.83
CA VAL A 175 0.56 -17.18 0.11
C VAL A 175 1.02 -18.61 0.27
N ARG A 176 0.47 -19.33 1.26
CA ARG A 176 0.38 -20.79 1.16
C ARG A 176 -0.63 -21.08 0.06
N GLU A 177 -0.20 -21.77 -0.99
CA GLU A 177 -1.06 -22.19 -2.07
C GLU A 177 -2.21 -23.02 -1.50
N VAL A 178 -3.43 -22.47 -1.49
CA VAL A 178 -4.62 -23.31 -1.39
C VAL A 178 -4.76 -23.95 -2.77
N GLY A 179 -4.33 -25.21 -2.86
CA GLY A 179 -4.48 -26.04 -4.05
C GLY A 179 -5.94 -26.12 -4.47
N GLY A 180 -6.32 -25.30 -5.45
CA GLY A 180 -7.59 -25.41 -6.14
C GLY A 180 -7.49 -26.49 -7.20
N ALA A 181 -7.94 -27.70 -6.87
CA ALA A 181 -8.28 -28.69 -7.88
C ALA A 181 -9.41 -28.10 -8.74
N CYS A 182 -9.11 -27.77 -9.99
CA CYS A 182 -10.15 -27.51 -10.98
C CYS A 182 -10.76 -28.85 -11.39
N GLY A 183 -11.88 -29.21 -10.76
CA GLY A 183 -12.75 -30.26 -11.26
C GLY A 183 -13.36 -29.81 -12.59
N ALA A 184 -12.88 -30.39 -13.68
CA ALA A 184 -13.53 -30.29 -14.98
C ALA A 184 -14.88 -31.00 -14.90
N VAL A 185 -15.97 -30.24 -14.99
CA VAL A 185 -17.28 -30.77 -15.36
C VAL A 185 -17.51 -30.46 -16.83
N SER A 186 -17.32 -31.46 -17.68
CA SER A 186 -17.93 -31.52 -19.01
C SER A 186 -18.60 -32.87 -19.11
N GLY A 187 -19.92 -32.82 -19.29
CA GLY A 187 -20.79 -33.98 -19.24
C GLY A 187 -20.63 -34.92 -20.43
N ALA A 188 -21.01 -36.17 -20.20
CA ALA A 188 -21.46 -37.08 -21.23
C ALA A 188 -22.56 -37.95 -20.62
N VAL A 189 -23.79 -37.71 -21.08
CA VAL A 189 -24.95 -38.58 -20.88
C VAL A 189 -24.85 -39.70 -21.92
N ARG A 190 -24.87 -40.96 -21.47
CA ARG A 190 -25.43 -42.10 -22.22
C ARG A 190 -25.53 -43.30 -21.28
N GLY A 191 -26.75 -43.80 -21.12
CA GLY A 191 -27.02 -45.00 -20.35
C GLY A 191 -26.76 -46.26 -21.16
N GLU A 192 -26.63 -47.38 -20.45
CA GLU A 192 -27.15 -48.67 -20.88
C GLU A 192 -27.26 -49.62 -19.69
N ILE A 193 -28.21 -50.54 -19.81
CA ILE A 193 -28.80 -51.41 -18.81
C ILE A 193 -28.20 -52.81 -19.05
N GLY A 194 -27.73 -53.53 -18.01
CA GLY A 194 -27.17 -54.88 -18.23
C GLY A 194 -26.81 -55.70 -16.98
N ARG A 195 -27.79 -56.50 -16.53
CA ARG A 195 -27.82 -57.72 -15.68
C ARG A 195 -26.58 -58.31 -14.95
N VAL A 196 -26.84 -58.60 -13.66
CA VAL A 196 -26.84 -59.89 -12.90
C VAL A 196 -25.60 -60.82 -12.88
N GLY A 197 -25.19 -61.16 -11.64
CA GLY A 197 -24.53 -62.40 -11.22
C GLY A 197 -23.03 -62.20 -10.91
N GLY A 198 -22.43 -62.63 -9.81
CA GLY A 198 -22.83 -63.43 -8.66
C GLY A 198 -21.54 -63.79 -7.87
N SER A 199 -21.74 -64.38 -6.71
CA SER A 199 -20.77 -65.13 -5.88
C SER A 199 -19.95 -64.39 -4.80
N VAL A 200 -20.37 -64.77 -3.61
CA VAL A 200 -19.75 -64.82 -2.28
C VAL A 200 -18.28 -65.24 -2.18
N GLY A 201 -17.67 -64.81 -1.06
CA GLY A 201 -16.44 -65.35 -0.47
C GLY A 201 -15.44 -64.23 -0.19
N GLY A 202 -14.90 -64.00 1.00
CA GLY A 202 -14.90 -64.71 2.26
C GLY A 202 -13.90 -63.98 3.17
N PHE A 203 -14.23 -63.94 4.45
CA PHE A 203 -13.48 -63.29 5.54
C PHE A 203 -12.00 -63.66 5.59
N LYS A 204 -11.16 -62.72 6.06
CA LYS A 204 -10.39 -62.86 7.32
C LYS A 204 -9.61 -61.59 7.66
N TYR A 205 -9.88 -61.06 8.84
CA TYR A 205 -9.00 -60.20 9.61
C TYR A 205 -7.88 -61.05 10.23
N ALA A 206 -6.67 -60.53 10.28
CA ALA A 206 -5.66 -60.96 11.24
C ALA A 206 -4.88 -59.73 11.71
N TYR A 207 -4.67 -59.75 13.02
CA TYR A 207 -4.11 -58.74 13.92
C TYR A 207 -2.66 -58.36 13.62
#